data_AF-A0A1P8FHK1-F1
#
_entry.id   AF-A0A1P8FHK1-F1
#
_cell.length_a   1.000
_cell.length_b   1.000
_cell.length_c   1.000
_cell.angle_alpha   90.00
_cell.angle_beta   90.00
_cell.angle_gamma   90.00
#
_symmetry.space_group_name_H-M   'P 1'
#
loop_
_entity.id
_entity.type
_entity.pdbx_description
1 polymer ?
#
loop_
_entity_poly.entity_id
_entity_poly.type
_entity_poly.pdbx_seq_one_letter_code
_entity_poly.pdbx_strand_id
1 'polypeptide(L)'
;MRTATLLVASLAFAGAAHAQKACSKADEAAAGKAIDRIASWATLNATWKTYRHCDTGAVGEQFTEALLRLVIDWKNVNQLADAMAKEADYKAFVIAHLKSKEAEADATDVYSRTKSNCPKGLDAFCKEIGSAVREAPEPPPPKAAPAPPPAALPPATAPQPGVPTPSSSSPPAPEKK
;
A
#
# COMPACT_ATOMS: atom_id res chain seq x y z
N MET A 1 34.32 -70.42 -7.00
CA MET A 1 34.56 -68.97 -6.73
C MET A 1 33.24 -68.25 -6.90
N ARG A 2 32.89 -67.40 -5.93
CA ARG A 2 31.51 -66.96 -5.60
C ARG A 2 30.99 -65.91 -6.57
N THR A 3 29.76 -66.09 -7.04
CA THR A 3 28.94 -65.11 -7.75
C THR A 3 28.55 -63.97 -6.80
N ALA A 4 28.88 -62.73 -7.17
CA ALA A 4 28.52 -61.54 -6.41
C ALA A 4 27.22 -60.95 -6.97
N THR A 5 26.12 -61.09 -6.21
CA THR A 5 24.83 -60.50 -6.53
C THR A 5 24.78 -59.08 -5.97
N LEU A 6 24.77 -58.07 -6.83
CA LEU A 6 24.57 -56.67 -6.47
C LEU A 6 23.07 -56.41 -6.20
N LEU A 7 22.71 -56.25 -4.92
CA LEU A 7 21.41 -55.75 -4.49
C LEU A 7 21.38 -54.22 -4.66
N VAL A 8 20.68 -53.74 -5.69
CA VAL A 8 20.36 -52.31 -5.87
C VAL A 8 19.21 -51.98 -4.91
N ALA A 9 19.54 -51.38 -3.77
CA ALA A 9 18.57 -50.89 -2.80
C ALA A 9 17.91 -49.60 -3.32
N SER A 10 16.67 -49.71 -3.80
CA SER A 10 15.84 -48.57 -4.17
C SER A 10 15.42 -47.80 -2.90
N LEU A 11 16.06 -46.68 -2.61
CA LEU A 11 15.59 -45.74 -1.58
C LEU A 11 14.29 -45.09 -2.07
N ALA A 12 13.16 -45.53 -1.51
CA ALA A 12 11.88 -44.85 -1.65
C ALA A 12 11.95 -43.49 -0.92
N PHE A 13 12.02 -42.41 -1.69
CA PHE A 13 11.95 -41.04 -1.18
C PHE A 13 10.49 -40.77 -0.76
N ALA A 14 10.16 -41.06 0.50
CA ALA A 14 8.90 -40.64 1.09
C ALA A 14 8.96 -39.11 1.31
N GLY A 15 8.51 -38.35 0.31
CA GLY A 15 8.28 -36.92 0.48
C GLY A 15 7.23 -36.72 1.56
N ALA A 16 7.62 -36.11 2.67
CA ALA A 16 6.68 -35.62 3.67
C ALA A 16 5.86 -34.50 3.03
N ALA A 17 4.73 -34.85 2.42
CA ALA A 17 3.70 -33.88 2.12
C ALA A 17 3.20 -33.35 3.47
N HIS A 18 3.67 -32.16 3.85
CA HIS A 18 3.08 -31.42 4.97
C HIS A 18 1.58 -31.26 4.65
N ALA A 19 0.75 -32.04 5.33
CA ALA A 19 -0.70 -31.94 5.19
C ALA A 19 -1.09 -30.53 5.66
N GLN A 20 -1.34 -29.64 4.70
CA GLN A 20 -1.93 -28.33 4.98
C GLN A 20 -3.30 -28.59 5.61
N LYS A 21 -3.54 -28.04 6.80
CA LYS A 21 -4.83 -28.17 7.48
C LYS A 21 -5.91 -27.63 6.54
N ALA A 22 -6.92 -28.44 6.22
CA ALA A 22 -8.05 -27.94 5.43
C ALA A 22 -8.82 -26.90 6.25
N CYS A 23 -9.25 -25.82 5.61
CA CYS A 23 -10.13 -24.85 6.24
C CYS A 23 -11.55 -25.42 6.33
N SER A 24 -12.07 -25.60 7.54
CA SER A 24 -13.47 -25.98 7.74
C SER A 24 -14.38 -24.76 7.75
N LYS A 25 -15.68 -24.93 7.50
CA LYS A 25 -16.67 -23.85 7.63
C LYS A 25 -16.67 -23.20 9.02
N ALA A 26 -16.37 -23.98 10.06
CA ALA A 26 -16.24 -23.46 11.41
C ALA A 26 -14.99 -22.59 11.57
N ASP A 27 -13.87 -23.00 10.96
CA ASP A 27 -12.65 -22.18 10.91
C ASP A 27 -12.90 -20.89 10.11
N GLU A 28 -13.57 -20.92 8.96
CA GLU A 28 -13.91 -19.72 8.17
C GLU A 28 -14.73 -18.72 8.99
N ALA A 29 -15.79 -19.19 9.65
CA ALA A 29 -16.65 -18.34 10.47
C ALA A 29 -15.91 -17.76 11.70
N ALA A 30 -15.00 -18.54 12.29
CA ALA A 30 -14.18 -18.08 13.41
C ALA A 30 -13.10 -17.08 12.94
N ALA A 31 -12.49 -17.34 11.78
CA ALA A 31 -11.51 -16.46 11.15
C ALA A 31 -12.14 -15.10 10.83
N GLY A 32 -13.29 -15.07 10.14
CA GLY A 32 -13.98 -13.81 9.84
C GLY A 32 -14.24 -12.98 11.09
N LYS A 33 -14.80 -13.58 12.15
CA LYS A 33 -15.03 -12.90 13.44
C LYS A 33 -13.74 -12.40 14.10
N ALA A 34 -12.62 -13.11 13.93
CA ALA A 34 -11.33 -12.70 14.47
C ALA A 34 -10.74 -11.53 13.67
N ILE A 35 -10.84 -11.61 12.33
CA ILE A 35 -10.37 -10.60 11.39
C ILE A 35 -11.09 -9.26 11.60
N ASP A 36 -12.40 -9.28 11.81
CA ASP A 36 -13.21 -8.09 12.12
C ASP A 36 -12.70 -7.29 13.33
N ARG A 37 -11.98 -7.96 14.25
CA ARG A 37 -11.45 -7.37 15.49
C ARG A 37 -9.98 -6.94 15.39
N ILE A 38 -9.32 -7.17 14.25
CA ILE A 38 -7.92 -6.77 14.07
C ILE A 38 -7.81 -5.25 14.15
N ALA A 39 -7.09 -4.74 15.14
CA ALA A 39 -6.90 -3.30 15.34
C ALA A 39 -5.42 -2.89 15.45
N SER A 40 -4.51 -3.86 15.39
CA SER A 40 -3.07 -3.67 15.51
C SER A 40 -2.29 -4.72 14.72
N TRP A 41 -1.02 -4.45 14.44
CA TRP A 41 -0.10 -5.40 13.80
C TRP A 41 0.06 -6.70 14.59
N ALA A 42 0.11 -6.60 15.92
CA ALA A 42 0.20 -7.77 16.79
C ALA A 42 -1.04 -8.67 16.65
N THR A 43 -2.24 -8.08 16.64
CA THR A 43 -3.48 -8.83 16.44
C THR A 43 -3.61 -9.41 15.03
N LEU A 44 -3.10 -8.72 14.00
CA LEU A 44 -3.07 -9.25 12.63
C LEU A 44 -2.18 -10.49 12.56
N ASN A 45 -0.94 -10.41 13.04
CA ASN A 45 -0.01 -11.53 13.04
C ASN A 45 -0.55 -12.72 13.84
N ALA A 46 -1.07 -12.49 15.05
CA ALA A 46 -1.64 -13.55 15.88
C ALA A 46 -2.87 -14.23 15.21
N THR A 47 -3.74 -13.44 14.59
CA THR A 47 -4.92 -13.96 13.87
C THR A 47 -4.51 -14.75 12.65
N TRP A 48 -3.60 -14.22 11.83
CA TRP A 48 -3.03 -14.92 10.69
C TRP A 48 -2.39 -16.25 11.12
N LYS A 49 -1.56 -16.28 12.15
CA LYS A 49 -0.96 -17.55 12.63
C LYS A 49 -2.00 -18.63 12.96
N THR A 50 -3.13 -18.20 13.53
CA THR A 50 -4.21 -19.09 13.95
C THR A 50 -5.01 -19.60 12.75
N TYR A 51 -5.19 -18.76 11.72
CA TYR A 51 -6.09 -19.03 10.59
C TYR A 51 -5.42 -19.02 9.21
N ARG A 52 -4.08 -19.07 9.12
CA ARG A 52 -3.34 -19.03 7.84
C ARG A 52 -3.70 -20.17 6.89
N HIS A 53 -4.21 -21.27 7.42
CA HIS A 53 -4.72 -22.39 6.63
C HIS A 53 -6.06 -22.10 5.93
N CYS A 54 -6.71 -20.98 6.29
CA CYS A 54 -7.94 -20.46 5.69
C CYS A 54 -7.70 -19.25 4.79
N ASP A 55 -6.45 -18.86 4.54
CA ASP A 55 -6.09 -17.62 3.84
C ASP A 55 -6.30 -17.70 2.31
N THR A 56 -7.56 -17.92 1.93
CA THR A 56 -8.04 -18.11 0.56
C THR A 56 -9.52 -17.70 0.49
N GLY A 57 -10.03 -17.42 -0.70
CA GLY A 57 -11.43 -17.05 -0.90
C GLY A 57 -11.83 -15.87 0.00
N ALA A 58 -13.05 -15.93 0.56
CA ALA A 58 -13.60 -14.85 1.38
C ALA A 58 -12.73 -14.47 2.59
N VAL A 59 -12.13 -15.46 3.27
CA VAL A 59 -11.26 -15.18 4.43
C VAL A 59 -9.98 -14.46 3.98
N GLY A 60 -9.42 -14.83 2.84
CA GLY A 60 -8.26 -14.13 2.26
C GLY A 60 -8.59 -12.68 1.89
N GLU A 61 -9.75 -12.44 1.28
CA GLU A 61 -10.23 -11.08 0.98
C GLU A 61 -10.36 -10.24 2.28
N GLN A 62 -10.95 -10.81 3.32
CA GLN A 62 -11.07 -10.14 4.63
C GLN A 62 -9.69 -9.84 5.26
N PHE A 63 -8.71 -10.74 5.13
CA PHE A 63 -7.34 -10.46 5.55
C PHE A 63 -6.71 -9.31 4.76
N THR A 64 -6.94 -9.24 3.44
CA THR A 64 -6.48 -8.12 2.61
C THR A 64 -7.06 -6.81 3.14
N GLU A 65 -8.37 -6.73 3.37
CA GLU A 65 -9.02 -5.52 3.88
C GLU A 65 -8.47 -5.09 5.26
N ALA A 66 -8.28 -6.05 6.17
CA ALA A 66 -7.74 -5.78 7.49
C ALA A 66 -6.27 -5.32 7.42
N LEU A 67 -5.46 -5.93 6.55
CA LEU A 67 -4.08 -5.52 6.30
C LEU A 67 -4.04 -4.10 5.73
N LEU A 68 -4.82 -3.81 4.68
CA LEU A 68 -4.85 -2.49 4.03
C LEU A 68 -5.26 -1.40 5.00
N ARG A 69 -6.27 -1.62 5.84
CA ARG A 69 -6.66 -0.66 6.87
C ARG A 69 -5.50 -0.31 7.81
N LEU A 70 -4.74 -1.30 8.26
CA LEU A 70 -3.58 -1.05 9.13
C LEU A 70 -2.43 -0.38 8.38
N VAL A 71 -2.17 -0.78 7.15
CA VAL A 71 -1.12 -0.18 6.30
C VAL A 71 -1.49 1.28 6.03
N ILE A 72 -2.70 1.59 5.61
CA ILE A 72 -3.12 2.97 5.31
C ILE A 72 -3.07 3.85 6.57
N ASP A 73 -3.43 3.35 7.75
CA ASP A 73 -3.28 4.08 9.02
C ASP A 73 -1.80 4.26 9.41
N TRP A 74 -0.94 3.32 9.00
CA TRP A 74 0.52 3.33 9.14
C TRP A 74 1.04 3.48 10.60
N LYS A 75 0.16 3.39 11.60
CA LYS A 75 0.52 3.49 13.01
C LYS A 75 1.35 2.30 13.45
N ASN A 76 2.41 2.52 14.23
CA ASN A 76 3.27 1.47 14.78
C ASN A 76 3.87 0.51 13.73
N VAL A 77 4.12 0.98 12.51
CA VAL A 77 4.59 0.15 11.38
C VAL A 77 5.91 -0.60 11.67
N ASN A 78 6.72 -0.13 12.64
CA ASN A 78 7.90 -0.85 13.10
C ASN A 78 7.56 -2.29 13.57
N GLN A 79 6.36 -2.51 14.13
CA GLN A 79 5.91 -3.85 14.53
C GLN A 79 5.69 -4.77 13.33
N LEU A 80 5.20 -4.23 12.20
CA LEU A 80 5.06 -4.98 10.95
C LEU A 80 6.44 -5.34 10.41
N ALA A 81 7.36 -4.37 10.35
CA ALA A 81 8.73 -4.60 9.89
C ALA A 81 9.45 -5.67 10.73
N ASP A 82 9.35 -5.59 12.06
CA ASP A 82 9.93 -6.58 12.97
C ASP A 82 9.33 -7.98 12.76
N ALA A 83 8.02 -8.09 12.56
CA ALA A 83 7.36 -9.37 12.33
C ALA A 83 7.77 -9.98 10.98
N MET A 84 7.81 -9.18 9.91
CA MET A 84 8.26 -9.61 8.59
C MET A 84 9.74 -10.05 8.58
N ALA A 85 10.59 -9.38 9.38
CA ALA A 85 11.99 -9.76 9.51
C ALA A 85 12.19 -11.08 10.28
N LYS A 86 11.33 -11.37 11.25
CA LYS A 86 11.41 -12.57 12.10
C LYS A 86 10.78 -13.80 11.45
N GLU A 87 9.75 -13.62 10.61
CA GLU A 87 8.91 -14.70 10.13
C GLU A 87 8.69 -14.61 8.62
N ALA A 88 9.43 -15.43 7.87
CA ALA A 88 9.40 -15.43 6.41
C ALA A 88 8.00 -15.75 5.83
N ASP A 89 7.27 -16.67 6.44
CA ASP A 89 5.89 -17.00 6.05
C ASP A 89 4.96 -15.80 6.22
N TYR A 90 5.10 -15.04 7.32
CA TYR A 90 4.30 -13.84 7.56
C TYR A 90 4.66 -12.73 6.57
N LYS A 91 5.95 -12.61 6.24
CA LYS A 91 6.38 -11.72 5.16
C LYS A 91 5.74 -12.09 3.83
N ALA A 92 5.74 -13.36 3.46
CA ALA A 92 5.15 -13.84 2.22
C ALA A 92 3.64 -13.54 2.18
N PHE A 93 2.93 -13.76 3.30
CA PHE A 93 1.54 -13.35 3.47
C PHE A 93 1.34 -11.86 3.18
N VAL A 94 2.05 -10.96 3.89
CA VAL A 94 1.88 -9.51 3.72
C VAL A 94 2.12 -9.09 2.26
N ILE A 95 3.20 -9.59 1.65
CA ILE A 95 3.55 -9.23 0.27
C ILE A 95 2.54 -9.79 -0.74
N ALA A 96 2.04 -11.02 -0.53
CA ALA A 96 1.04 -11.61 -1.41
C ALA A 96 -0.28 -10.81 -1.39
N HIS A 97 -0.75 -10.41 -0.21
CA HIS A 97 -1.97 -9.61 -0.08
C HIS A 97 -1.81 -8.20 -0.65
N LEU A 98 -0.65 -7.56 -0.48
CA LEU A 98 -0.39 -6.25 -1.10
C LEU A 98 -0.28 -6.30 -2.63
N LYS A 99 0.04 -7.47 -3.21
CA LYS A 99 0.05 -7.72 -4.66
C LYS A 99 -1.29 -8.20 -5.20
N SER A 100 -2.25 -8.49 -4.32
CA SER A 100 -3.55 -9.03 -4.71
C SER A 100 -4.35 -7.99 -5.47
N LYS A 101 -5.31 -8.46 -6.28
CA LYS A 101 -6.21 -7.59 -7.05
C LYS A 101 -7.05 -6.72 -6.12
N GLU A 102 -7.41 -7.27 -4.97
CA GLU A 102 -8.21 -6.64 -3.92
C GLU A 102 -7.47 -5.43 -3.31
N ALA A 103 -6.13 -5.39 -3.37
CA ALA A 103 -5.32 -4.28 -2.91
C ALA A 103 -5.05 -3.19 -3.96
N GLU A 104 -5.44 -3.41 -5.22
CA GLU A 104 -5.09 -2.50 -6.33
C GLU A 104 -5.66 -1.09 -6.14
N ALA A 105 -6.89 -0.99 -5.62
CA ALA A 105 -7.56 0.30 -5.39
C ALA A 105 -6.81 1.18 -4.36
N ASP A 106 -6.12 0.57 -3.40
CA ASP A 106 -5.39 1.23 -2.32
C ASP A 106 -3.89 1.33 -2.57
N ALA A 107 -3.39 0.82 -3.71
CA ALA A 107 -1.97 0.72 -4.03
C ALA A 107 -1.25 2.09 -3.97
N THR A 108 -1.91 3.15 -4.46
CA THR A 108 -1.40 4.53 -4.40
C THR A 108 -1.19 5.00 -2.97
N ASP A 109 -2.16 4.74 -2.10
CA ASP A 109 -2.13 5.19 -0.71
C ASP A 109 -1.05 4.45 0.06
N VAL A 110 -0.98 3.11 -0.09
CA VAL A 110 0.10 2.30 0.47
C VAL A 110 1.46 2.78 0.00
N TYR A 111 1.63 3.03 -1.31
CA TYR A 111 2.88 3.53 -1.86
C TYR A 111 3.26 4.89 -1.27
N SER A 112 2.30 5.81 -1.18
CA SER A 112 2.49 7.13 -0.58
C SER A 112 3.01 7.00 0.86
N ARG A 113 2.44 6.11 1.68
CA ARG A 113 2.93 5.87 3.04
C ARG A 113 4.39 5.42 3.08
N THR A 114 4.78 4.56 2.15
CA THR A 114 6.18 4.08 2.07
C THR A 114 7.18 5.19 1.73
N LYS A 115 6.72 6.29 1.12
CA LYS A 115 7.56 7.43 0.75
C LYS A 115 7.52 8.55 1.77
N SER A 116 6.35 8.90 2.25
CA SER A 116 6.14 10.07 3.11
C SER A 116 6.26 9.76 4.60
N ASN A 117 6.04 8.50 5.01
CA ASN A 117 5.96 8.11 6.41
C ASN A 117 6.92 6.98 6.78
N CYS A 118 7.94 6.71 5.97
CA CYS A 118 8.92 5.68 6.28
C CYS A 118 9.72 6.02 7.55
N PRO A 119 9.71 5.17 8.58
CA PRO A 119 10.53 5.40 9.77
C PRO A 119 12.02 5.33 9.45
N LYS A 120 12.83 6.11 10.18
CA LYS A 120 14.30 6.07 10.06
C LYS A 120 14.81 4.66 10.34
N GLY A 121 15.70 4.16 9.46
CA GLY A 121 16.31 2.83 9.59
C GLY A 121 15.48 1.69 9.02
N LEU A 122 14.30 1.97 8.44
CA LEU A 122 13.43 0.98 7.79
C LEU A 122 13.35 1.14 6.26
N ASP A 123 14.34 1.79 5.64
CA ASP A 123 14.36 2.07 4.20
C ASP A 123 14.18 0.80 3.34
N ALA A 124 14.81 -0.31 3.73
CA ALA A 124 14.68 -1.59 3.04
C ALA A 124 13.25 -2.15 3.13
N PHE A 125 12.63 -2.08 4.31
CA PHE A 125 11.25 -2.50 4.54
C PHE A 125 10.27 -1.63 3.73
N CYS A 126 10.39 -0.30 3.79
CA CYS A 126 9.52 0.59 3.03
C CYS A 126 9.68 0.40 1.52
N LYS A 127 10.91 0.15 1.03
CA LYS A 127 11.15 -0.20 -0.36
C LYS A 127 10.46 -1.50 -0.76
N GLU A 128 10.51 -2.53 0.09
CA GLU A 128 9.86 -3.81 -0.18
C GLU A 128 8.34 -3.67 -0.28
N ILE A 129 7.71 -3.00 0.69
CA ILE A 129 6.26 -2.71 0.68
C ILE A 129 5.88 -1.85 -0.54
N GLY A 130 6.64 -0.79 -0.81
CA GLY A 130 6.36 0.13 -1.92
C GLY A 130 6.54 -0.53 -3.29
N SER A 131 7.45 -1.49 -3.42
CA SER A 131 7.58 -2.29 -4.64
C SER A 131 6.43 -3.27 -4.80
N ALA A 132 5.94 -3.88 -3.72
CA ALA A 132 4.84 -4.84 -3.78
C ALA A 132 3.58 -4.24 -4.42
N VAL A 133 3.23 -2.99 -4.06
CA VAL A 133 2.04 -2.32 -4.59
C VAL A 133 2.25 -1.62 -5.94
N ARG A 134 3.49 -1.44 -6.40
CA ARG A 134 3.81 -0.85 -7.71
C ARG A 134 3.88 -1.85 -8.85
N GLU A 135 4.04 -3.12 -8.53
CA GLU A 135 3.96 -4.20 -9.51
C GLU A 135 2.51 -4.57 -9.83
N ALA A 136 1.54 -4.09 -9.04
CA ALA A 136 0.15 -3.98 -9.46
C ALA A 136 0.05 -2.90 -10.56
N PRO A 137 -0.80 -3.08 -11.59
CA PRO A 137 -0.90 -2.15 -12.71
C PRO A 137 -1.10 -0.72 -12.22
N GLU A 138 -0.42 0.22 -12.87
CA GLU A 138 -0.28 1.60 -12.40
C GLU A 138 -1.67 2.22 -12.11
N PRO A 139 -1.88 2.81 -10.92
CA PRO A 139 -3.13 3.47 -10.61
C PRO A 139 -3.36 4.64 -11.58
N PRO A 140 -4.62 4.95 -11.94
CA PRO A 140 -4.91 6.14 -12.74
C PRO A 140 -4.33 7.37 -12.05
N PRO A 141 -3.90 8.40 -12.80
CA PRO A 141 -3.37 9.62 -12.22
C PRO A 141 -4.35 10.15 -11.18
N PRO A 142 -3.85 10.74 -10.06
CA PRO A 142 -4.72 11.27 -9.03
C PRO A 142 -5.73 12.19 -9.69
N LYS A 143 -7.03 11.94 -9.48
CA LYS A 143 -8.06 12.91 -9.82
C LYS A 143 -7.60 14.21 -9.18
N ALA A 144 -7.32 15.21 -10.01
CA ALA A 144 -6.90 16.52 -9.55
C ALA A 144 -7.80 16.91 -8.39
N ALA A 145 -7.20 17.26 -7.24
CA ALA A 145 -7.96 17.85 -6.15
C ALA A 145 -8.85 18.95 -6.76
N PRO A 146 -10.13 19.05 -6.36
CA PRO A 146 -10.95 20.16 -6.81
C PRO A 146 -10.14 21.43 -6.55
N ALA A 147 -9.98 22.25 -7.61
CA ALA A 147 -9.25 23.50 -7.51
C ALA A 147 -9.75 24.24 -6.27
N PRO A 148 -8.86 24.87 -5.48
CA PRO A 148 -9.33 25.75 -4.42
C PRO A 148 -10.36 26.70 -5.04
N PRO A 149 -11.49 26.96 -4.37
CA PRO A 149 -12.46 27.93 -4.88
C PRO A 149 -11.69 29.20 -5.22
N PRO A 150 -12.00 29.86 -6.36
CA PRO A 150 -11.31 31.08 -6.75
C PRO A 150 -11.33 32.00 -5.54
N ALA A 151 -10.14 32.48 -5.14
CA ALA A 151 -10.01 33.44 -4.07
C ALA A 151 -11.04 34.54 -4.37
N ALA A 152 -11.95 34.78 -3.42
CA ALA A 152 -12.95 35.81 -3.56
C ALA A 152 -12.23 37.10 -3.97
N LEU A 153 -12.62 37.64 -5.13
CA LEU A 153 -12.10 38.91 -5.60
C LEU A 153 -12.28 39.91 -4.45
N PRO A 154 -11.26 40.71 -4.11
CA PRO A 154 -11.47 41.82 -3.19
C PRO A 154 -12.61 42.68 -3.74
N PRO A 155 -13.49 43.21 -2.88
CA PRO A 155 -14.59 44.05 -3.32
C PRO A 155 -14.04 45.18 -4.20
N ALA A 156 -14.69 45.39 -5.34
CA ALA A 156 -14.36 46.47 -6.24
C ALA A 156 -14.41 47.80 -5.47
N THR A 157 -13.25 48.43 -5.27
CA THR A 157 -13.17 49.81 -4.82
C THR A 157 -13.97 50.67 -5.79
N ALA A 158 -15.00 51.36 -5.28
CA ALA A 158 -15.81 52.27 -6.05
C ALA A 158 -14.93 53.36 -6.72
N PRO A 159 -15.22 53.75 -7.97
CA PRO A 159 -14.44 54.77 -8.66
C PRO A 159 -14.67 56.13 -8.00
N GLN A 160 -13.58 56.81 -7.63
CA GLN A 160 -13.62 58.20 -7.21
C GLN A 160 -13.91 59.09 -8.44
N PRO A 161 -14.90 60.01 -8.39
CA PRO A 161 -15.15 60.93 -9.48
C PRO A 161 -14.19 62.13 -9.40
N GLY A 162 -13.54 62.43 -10.52
CA GLY A 162 -13.05 63.78 -10.83
C GLY A 162 -11.54 63.98 -10.76
N VAL A 163 -10.87 63.75 -11.88
CA VAL A 163 -9.68 64.52 -12.25
C VAL A 163 -9.79 64.89 -13.74
N PRO A 164 -9.92 66.19 -14.09
CA PRO A 164 -9.86 66.62 -15.49
C PRO A 164 -8.43 66.54 -16.03
N THR A 165 -8.29 66.00 -17.24
CA THR A 165 -7.03 65.89 -18.00
C THR A 165 -6.55 67.24 -18.53
N PRO A 166 -5.27 67.61 -18.37
CA PRO A 166 -4.69 68.74 -19.10
C PRO A 166 -4.28 68.37 -20.53
N SER A 167 -4.51 69.33 -21.43
CA SER A 167 -4.29 69.35 -22.88
C SER A 167 -2.91 68.87 -23.34
N SER A 168 -2.93 68.12 -24.44
CA SER A 168 -1.78 67.71 -25.24
C SER A 168 -1.23 68.89 -26.04
N SER A 169 -0.06 69.41 -25.66
CA SER A 169 0.75 70.30 -26.50
C SER A 169 1.79 69.47 -27.25
N SER A 170 1.68 69.42 -28.58
CA SER A 170 2.69 68.81 -29.46
C SER A 170 3.99 69.61 -29.46
N PRO A 171 5.17 68.96 -29.42
CA PRO A 171 6.44 69.64 -29.67
C PRO A 171 6.68 69.85 -31.19
N PRO A 172 7.35 70.94 -31.59
CA PRO A 172 7.72 71.18 -32.99
C PRO A 172 8.92 70.34 -33.44
N ALA A 173 9.00 70.15 -34.77
CA ALA A 173 9.98 69.35 -35.49
C ALA A 173 11.43 69.87 -35.38
N PRO A 174 12.45 69.01 -35.56
CA PRO A 174 13.85 69.38 -35.40
C PRO A 174 14.41 70.16 -36.62
N GLU A 175 15.07 71.28 -36.35
CA GLU A 175 15.93 71.97 -37.30
C GLU A 175 17.33 71.34 -37.37
N LYS A 176 17.89 71.33 -38.58
CA LYS A 176 19.22 70.84 -38.92
C LYS A 176 20.27 71.93 -38.71
N LYS A 177 21.33 71.65 -37.95
CA LYS A 177 22.72 71.99 -38.33
C LYS A 177 23.74 71.29 -37.45
#